data_AF-A0A0Q8IL25-F1
#
_entry.id   AF-A0A0Q8IL25-F1
#
_cell.length_a   1.000
_cell.length_b   1.000
_cell.length_c   1.000
_cell.angle_alpha   90.00
_cell.angle_beta   90.00
_cell.angle_gamma   90.00
#
_symmetry.space_group_name_H-M   'P 1'
#
loop_
_entity.id
_entity.type
_entity.pdbx_description
1 polymer ?
#
loop_
_entity_poly.entity_id
_entity_poly.type
_entity_poly.pdbx_seq_one_letter_code
_entity_poly.pdbx_strand_id
1 'polypeptide(L)'
;MARGAPGDMTGTFVAVVGSSGAGKDSVMAYARERLGDDVVIVRRVVTRDADGGSEDHDTMTLDQFAAAETEGRFALSWPAHGLRYGLPVELEDDLHAGRVVIANLSRAVIPQLVARYPSAVVVEVTAEPQVIAARLAGRGREDAAEIQRRMDRSVGVRLPASTVRIDNSGALEVAGEQFVGLLRDLLRLPAGG
;
A
#
# COMPACT_ATOMS: atom_id res chain seq x y z
N MET A 1 22.94 -6.12 15.32
CA MET A 1 22.71 -4.70 15.71
C MET A 1 21.25 -4.58 16.08
N ALA A 2 20.92 -4.04 17.25
CA ALA A 2 19.53 -3.81 17.63
C ALA A 2 18.95 -2.76 16.67
N ARG A 3 17.91 -3.11 15.91
CA ARG A 3 17.18 -2.16 15.06
C ARG A 3 16.58 -1.09 16.00
N GLY A 4 16.66 0.18 15.61
CA GLY A 4 16.19 1.31 16.42
C GLY A 4 14.71 1.19 16.77
N ALA A 5 14.28 1.86 17.84
CA ALA A 5 12.87 1.88 18.19
C ALA A 5 12.09 2.66 17.11
N PRO A 6 10.78 2.40 16.90
CA PRO A 6 9.97 3.13 15.91
C PRO A 6 9.97 4.66 16.06
N GLY A 7 10.37 5.18 17.23
CA GLY A 7 10.54 6.61 17.50
C GLY A 7 11.82 7.25 16.94
N ASP A 8 12.78 6.46 16.47
CA ASP A 8 14.06 6.94 15.93
C ASP A 8 14.07 7.01 14.38
N MET A 9 12.95 6.66 13.74
CA MET A 9 12.83 6.64 12.28
C MET A 9 12.59 8.05 11.74
N THR A 10 13.44 8.46 10.81
CA THR A 10 13.39 9.79 10.18
C THR A 10 12.68 9.79 8.83
N GLY A 11 12.48 8.61 8.24
CA GLY A 11 11.75 8.40 7.00
C GLY A 11 10.25 8.41 7.21
N THR A 12 9.51 8.51 6.10
CA THR A 12 8.04 8.57 6.13
C THR A 12 7.44 7.32 5.51
N PHE A 13 6.55 6.66 6.24
CA PHE A 13 5.71 5.61 5.68
C PHE A 13 4.50 6.22 4.97
N VAL A 14 4.28 5.88 3.71
CA VAL A 14 3.12 6.29 2.90
C VAL A 14 2.26 5.07 2.57
N ALA A 15 1.10 4.98 3.21
CA ALA A 15 0.13 3.92 2.97
C ALA A 15 -0.86 4.31 1.88
N VAL A 16 -0.85 3.59 0.77
CA VAL A 16 -1.78 3.80 -0.35
C VAL A 16 -2.96 2.84 -0.23
N VAL A 17 -4.14 3.38 0.02
CA VAL A 17 -5.41 2.65 0.12
C VAL A 17 -6.38 3.08 -0.96
N GLY A 18 -7.43 2.30 -1.20
CA GLY A 18 -8.41 2.59 -2.26
C GLY A 18 -9.09 1.33 -2.76
N SER A 19 -10.24 1.46 -3.43
CA SER A 19 -10.98 0.34 -4.00
C SER A 19 -10.15 -0.40 -5.07
N SER A 20 -10.50 -1.66 -5.32
CA SER A 20 -9.97 -2.35 -6.50
C SER A 20 -10.41 -1.61 -7.76
N GLY A 21 -9.52 -1.46 -8.74
CA GLY A 21 -9.79 -0.67 -9.96
C GLY A 21 -9.60 0.85 -9.83
N ALA A 22 -9.34 1.38 -8.63
CA ALA A 22 -9.00 2.81 -8.44
C ALA A 22 -7.65 3.21 -9.07
N GLY A 23 -6.82 2.25 -9.47
CA GLY A 23 -5.53 2.52 -10.13
C GLY A 23 -4.37 2.85 -9.19
N LYS A 24 -4.43 2.41 -7.92
CA LYS A 24 -3.36 2.57 -6.93
C LYS A 24 -1.98 2.20 -7.47
N ASP A 25 -1.86 1.00 -8.05
CA ASP A 25 -0.57 0.50 -8.55
C ASP A 25 -0.07 1.32 -9.74
N SER A 26 -0.97 1.81 -10.60
CA SER A 26 -0.62 2.72 -11.70
C SER A 26 -0.12 4.07 -11.19
N VAL A 27 -0.76 4.65 -10.17
CA VAL A 27 -0.32 5.92 -9.55
C VAL A 27 1.03 5.75 -8.85
N MET A 28 1.24 4.64 -8.13
CA MET A 28 2.54 4.34 -7.51
C MET A 28 3.64 4.11 -8.55
N ALA A 29 3.35 3.38 -9.63
CA ALA A 29 4.30 3.15 -10.72
C ALA A 29 4.71 4.47 -11.40
N TYR A 30 3.73 5.34 -11.66
CA TYR A 30 3.95 6.68 -12.21
C TYR A 30 4.91 7.52 -11.36
N ALA A 31 4.76 7.45 -10.04
CA ALA A 31 5.64 8.15 -9.11
C ALA A 31 7.05 7.55 -9.07
N ARG A 32 7.16 6.21 -9.06
CA ARG A 32 8.45 5.51 -9.09
C ARG A 32 9.27 5.89 -10.33
N GLU A 33 8.63 6.01 -11.49
CA GLU A 33 9.30 6.42 -12.73
C GLU A 33 9.89 7.82 -12.66
N ARG A 34 9.33 8.72 -11.83
CA ARG A 34 9.74 10.14 -11.71
C ARG A 34 10.69 10.41 -10.57
N LEU A 35 10.60 9.63 -9.49
CA LEU A 35 11.36 9.82 -8.26
C LEU A 35 12.50 8.82 -8.10
N GLY A 36 12.52 7.75 -8.90
CA GLY A 36 13.59 6.76 -8.86
C GLY A 36 13.80 6.18 -7.46
N ASP A 37 15.04 6.18 -7.01
CA ASP A 37 15.47 5.57 -5.74
C ASP A 37 15.19 6.45 -4.50
N ASP A 38 14.68 7.67 -4.69
CA ASP A 38 14.26 8.54 -3.57
C ASP A 38 13.05 7.96 -2.82
N VAL A 39 12.30 7.06 -3.47
CA VAL A 39 11.14 6.38 -2.89
C VAL A 39 11.28 4.87 -2.99
N VAL A 40 10.82 4.16 -1.97
CA VAL A 40 10.85 2.69 -1.93
C VAL A 40 9.44 2.15 -1.94
N ILE A 41 9.05 1.43 -2.99
CA ILE A 41 7.77 0.72 -3.02
C ILE A 41 7.95 -0.67 -2.41
N VAL A 42 7.32 -0.91 -1.27
CA VAL A 42 7.43 -2.18 -0.55
C VAL A 42 6.57 -3.25 -1.21
N ARG A 43 7.19 -4.39 -1.46
CA ARG A 43 6.50 -5.59 -1.96
C ARG A 43 5.88 -6.35 -0.79
N ARG A 44 4.62 -6.74 -0.95
CA ARG A 44 3.88 -7.53 0.05
C ARG A 44 4.18 -9.01 -0.13
N VAL A 45 4.48 -9.68 0.97
CA VAL A 45 4.46 -11.14 1.08
C VAL A 45 3.00 -11.57 1.19
N VAL A 46 2.60 -12.60 0.44
CA VAL A 46 1.21 -13.08 0.45
C VAL A 46 1.20 -14.59 0.57
N THR A 47 0.29 -15.13 1.38
CA THR A 47 0.04 -16.56 1.36
C THR A 47 -0.72 -16.92 0.10
N ARG A 48 -0.18 -17.82 -0.71
CA ARG A 48 -0.95 -18.53 -1.73
C ARG A 48 -0.55 -19.99 -1.68
N ASP A 49 -1.47 -20.87 -2.02
CA ASP A 49 -1.11 -22.25 -2.31
C ASP A 49 -0.13 -22.24 -3.49
N ALA A 50 0.85 -23.14 -3.43
CA ALA A 50 1.96 -23.21 -4.38
C ALA A 50 1.50 -23.75 -5.76
N ASP A 51 0.45 -23.17 -6.34
CA ASP A 51 0.02 -23.49 -7.69
C ASP A 51 0.81 -22.65 -8.70
N GLY A 52 2.06 -23.06 -8.90
CA GLY A 52 2.78 -23.13 -10.19
C GLY A 52 2.83 -21.95 -11.17
N GLY A 53 2.22 -20.79 -10.92
CA GLY A 53 2.23 -19.70 -11.89
C GLY A 53 1.41 -18.48 -11.48
N SER A 54 2.11 -17.37 -11.23
CA SER A 54 1.82 -16.01 -11.76
C SER A 54 2.39 -14.94 -10.81
N GLU A 55 3.29 -14.13 -11.36
CA GLU A 55 3.67 -12.74 -11.03
C GLU A 55 4.01 -12.33 -9.57
N ASP A 56 5.29 -11.97 -9.40
CA ASP A 56 5.85 -10.83 -8.64
C ASP A 56 5.45 -10.59 -7.17
N HIS A 57 5.17 -11.66 -6.42
CA HIS A 57 5.06 -11.62 -4.95
C HIS A 57 5.92 -12.72 -4.31
N ASP A 58 6.64 -12.41 -3.24
CA ASP A 58 7.26 -13.44 -2.39
C ASP A 58 6.12 -14.22 -1.74
N THR A 59 5.87 -15.41 -2.24
CA THR A 59 4.71 -16.19 -1.81
C THR A 59 5.12 -17.30 -0.88
N MET A 60 4.47 -17.33 0.28
CA MET A 60 4.74 -18.31 1.33
C MET A 60 3.53 -19.23 1.49
N THR A 61 3.78 -20.46 1.95
CA THR A 61 2.69 -21.27 2.50
C THR A 61 2.17 -20.64 3.80
N LEU A 62 0.98 -21.04 4.23
CA LEU A 62 0.41 -20.55 5.49
C LEU A 62 1.33 -20.87 6.68
N ASP A 63 1.93 -22.05 6.71
CA ASP A 63 2.86 -22.47 7.77
C ASP A 63 4.15 -21.65 7.78
N GLN A 64 4.72 -21.38 6.61
CA GLN A 64 5.89 -20.51 6.46
C GLN A 64 5.60 -19.08 6.90
N PHE A 65 4.41 -18.56 6.55
CA PHE A 65 3.98 -17.23 6.97
C PHE A 65 3.81 -17.16 8.48
N ALA A 66 3.17 -18.16 9.10
CA ALA A 66 2.99 -18.23 10.56
C ALA A 66 4.33 -18.33 11.31
N ALA A 67 5.28 -19.09 10.78
CA ALA A 67 6.64 -19.15 11.32
C ALA A 67 7.32 -17.77 11.22
N ALA A 68 7.26 -17.13 10.05
CA ALA A 68 7.83 -15.79 9.83
C ALA A 68 7.19 -14.71 10.72
N GLU A 69 5.87 -14.78 10.99
CA GLU A 69 5.20 -13.92 11.96
C GLU A 69 5.75 -14.13 13.37
N THR A 70 5.92 -15.38 13.80
CA THR A 70 6.45 -15.73 15.13
C THR A 70 7.90 -15.30 15.29
N GLU A 71 8.68 -15.35 14.21
CA GLU A 71 10.07 -14.88 14.14
C GLU A 71 10.19 -13.34 14.04
N GLY A 72 9.08 -12.61 13.94
CA GLY A 72 9.09 -11.15 13.84
C GLY A 72 9.59 -10.61 12.49
N ARG A 73 9.46 -11.38 11.41
CA ARG A 73 9.94 -11.02 10.06
C ARG A 73 9.04 -10.01 9.34
N PHE A 74 7.89 -9.67 9.91
CA PHE A 74 6.96 -8.70 9.36
C PHE A 74 6.84 -7.46 10.24
N ALA A 75 6.97 -6.28 9.62
CA ALA A 75 6.61 -5.01 10.24
C ALA A 75 5.10 -4.93 10.49
N LEU A 76 4.31 -5.40 9.52
CA LEU A 76 2.85 -5.52 9.60
C LEU A 76 2.43 -6.83 8.96
N SER A 77 1.49 -7.53 9.56
CA SER A 77 0.81 -8.68 8.97
C SER A 77 -0.69 -8.58 9.21
N TRP A 78 -1.50 -8.99 8.22
CA TRP A 78 -2.95 -8.95 8.31
C TRP A 78 -3.63 -9.99 7.41
N PRO A 79 -4.82 -10.48 7.79
CA PRO A 79 -5.65 -11.27 6.90
C PRO A 79 -6.47 -10.39 5.95
N ALA A 80 -6.62 -10.82 4.69
CA ALA A 80 -7.59 -10.25 3.75
C ALA A 80 -7.97 -11.30 2.69
N HIS A 81 -9.23 -11.32 2.26
CA HIS A 81 -9.70 -12.19 1.17
C HIS A 81 -9.36 -13.69 1.32
N GLY A 82 -9.30 -14.20 2.56
CA GLY A 82 -8.94 -15.59 2.83
C GLY A 82 -7.43 -15.89 2.78
N LEU A 83 -6.60 -14.88 2.49
CA LEU A 83 -5.14 -14.95 2.50
C LEU A 83 -4.57 -14.12 3.65
N ARG A 84 -3.29 -14.33 3.97
CA ARG A 84 -2.49 -13.45 4.81
C ARG A 84 -1.52 -12.64 3.97
N TYR A 85 -1.32 -11.41 4.40
CA TYR A 85 -0.42 -10.44 3.79
C TYR A 85 0.55 -9.95 4.84
N GLY A 86 1.80 -9.76 4.44
CA GLY A 86 2.87 -9.26 5.30
C GLY A 86 3.66 -8.17 4.58
N LEU A 87 4.05 -7.13 5.31
CA LEU A 87 5.12 -6.24 4.92
C LEU A 87 6.41 -6.67 5.62
N PRO A 88 7.48 -6.98 4.88
CA PRO A 88 8.76 -7.37 5.47
C PRO A 88 9.27 -6.30 6.44
N VAL A 89 9.85 -6.73 7.57
CA VAL A 89 10.40 -5.80 8.58
C VAL A 89 11.59 -4.99 8.04
N GLU A 90 12.24 -5.49 6.98
CA GLU A 90 13.35 -4.85 6.29
C GLU A 90 13.01 -3.46 5.74
N LEU A 91 11.72 -3.14 5.51
CA LEU A 91 11.31 -1.77 5.14
C LEU A 91 11.70 -0.73 6.19
N GLU A 92 11.87 -1.15 7.45
CA GLU A 92 12.29 -0.25 8.52
C GLU A 92 13.72 0.24 8.32
N ASP A 93 14.56 -0.49 7.58
CA ASP A 93 15.92 -0.04 7.25
C ASP A 93 15.87 1.18 6.31
N ASP A 94 14.88 1.22 5.41
CA ASP A 94 14.63 2.38 4.55
C ASP A 94 14.07 3.57 5.36
N LEU A 95 13.16 3.30 6.31
CA LEU A 95 12.64 4.33 7.20
C LEU A 95 13.73 4.93 8.11
N HIS A 96 14.64 4.12 8.65
CA HIS A 96 15.78 4.63 9.42
C HIS A 96 16.76 5.43 8.56
N ALA A 97 16.86 5.10 7.27
CA ALA A 97 17.67 5.84 6.30
C ALA A 97 17.03 7.17 5.84
N GLY A 98 15.88 7.57 6.39
CA GLY A 98 15.21 8.81 6.01
C GLY A 98 14.45 8.74 4.68
N ARG A 99 14.25 7.54 4.10
CA ARG A 99 13.57 7.39 2.81
C ARG A 99 12.05 7.41 2.96
N VAL A 100 11.37 7.68 1.83
CA VAL A 100 9.91 7.58 1.76
C VAL A 100 9.54 6.17 1.31
N VAL A 101 8.89 5.43 2.22
CA VAL A 101 8.52 4.04 2.04
C VAL A 101 7.04 3.95 1.73
N ILE A 102 6.69 3.44 0.55
CA ILE A 102 5.33 3.41 0.01
C ILE A 102 4.83 1.97 0.01
N ALA A 103 3.65 1.73 0.57
CA ALA A 103 3.01 0.42 0.52
C ALA A 103 1.53 0.53 0.16
N ASN A 104 1.09 -0.30 -0.77
CA ASN A 104 -0.33 -0.51 -1.03
C ASN A 104 -0.93 -1.34 0.13
N LEU A 105 -1.98 -0.86 0.77
CA LEU A 105 -2.60 -1.51 1.93
C LEU A 105 -4.11 -1.58 1.83
N SER A 106 -4.68 -2.51 2.59
CA SER A 106 -6.12 -2.55 2.86
C SER A 106 -6.46 -1.56 3.97
N ARG A 107 -7.63 -0.92 3.89
CA ARG A 107 -8.11 0.04 4.91
C ARG A 107 -8.13 -0.56 6.33
N ALA A 108 -8.37 -1.86 6.43
CA ALA A 108 -8.41 -2.59 7.70
C ALA A 108 -7.08 -2.58 8.48
N VAL A 109 -5.96 -2.37 7.80
CA VAL A 109 -4.60 -2.40 8.40
C VAL A 109 -4.19 -1.04 8.94
N ILE A 110 -4.88 0.03 8.53
CA ILE A 110 -4.50 1.40 8.86
C ILE A 110 -4.45 1.68 10.37
N PRO A 111 -5.34 1.16 11.22
CA PRO A 111 -5.20 1.31 12.68
C PRO A 111 -3.89 0.71 13.22
N GLN A 112 -3.49 -0.47 12.72
CA GLN A 112 -2.24 -1.12 13.11
C GLN A 112 -1.02 -0.36 12.59
N LEU A 113 -1.10 0.14 11.36
CA LEU A 113 -0.07 0.99 10.76
C LEU A 113 0.18 2.24 11.61
N VAL A 114 -0.86 3.00 11.93
CA VAL A 114 -0.73 4.26 12.67
C VAL A 114 -0.26 4.02 14.11
N ALA A 115 -0.62 2.88 14.71
CA ALA A 115 -0.10 2.49 16.02
C ALA A 115 1.41 2.19 15.99
N ARG A 116 1.92 1.58 14.90
CA ARG A 116 3.35 1.27 14.74
C ARG A 116 4.17 2.46 14.26
N TYR A 117 3.63 3.22 13.31
CA TYR A 117 4.26 4.37 12.66
C TYR A 117 3.34 5.59 12.78
N PRO A 118 3.41 6.33 13.91
CA PRO A 118 2.52 7.47 14.15
C PRO A 118 2.65 8.61 13.12
N SER A 119 3.81 8.74 12.47
CA SER A 119 4.09 9.70 11.40
C SER A 119 3.65 9.22 10.01
N ALA A 120 3.02 8.05 9.90
CA ALA A 120 2.59 7.53 8.61
C ALA A 120 1.55 8.42 7.94
N VAL A 121 1.72 8.64 6.63
CA VAL A 121 0.78 9.36 5.78
C VAL A 121 -0.10 8.35 5.07
N VAL A 122 -1.42 8.50 5.21
CA VAL A 122 -2.40 7.68 4.50
C VAL A 122 -2.87 8.42 3.26
N VAL A 123 -2.77 7.76 2.10
CA VAL A 123 -3.23 8.27 0.80
C VAL A 123 -4.34 7.37 0.30
N GLU A 124 -5.54 7.92 0.14
CA GLU A 124 -6.68 7.25 -0.44
C GLU A 124 -6.80 7.61 -1.93
N VAL A 125 -6.52 6.65 -2.80
CA VAL A 125 -6.78 6.79 -4.24
C VAL A 125 -8.23 6.39 -4.51
N THR A 126 -8.99 7.33 -5.05
CA THR A 126 -10.39 7.15 -5.44
C THR A 126 -10.53 7.17 -6.95
N ALA A 127 -11.65 6.65 -7.44
CA ALA A 127 -12.10 6.86 -8.81
C ALA A 127 -13.62 6.76 -8.82
N GLU A 128 -14.26 7.44 -9.76
CA GLU A 128 -15.69 7.39 -9.94
C GLU A 128 -16.15 5.95 -10.19
N PRO A 129 -17.30 5.53 -9.62
CA PRO A 129 -17.83 4.18 -9.79
C PRO A 129 -17.89 3.71 -11.24
N GLN A 130 -18.29 4.60 -12.16
CA GLN A 130 -18.40 4.31 -13.59
C GLN A 130 -17.03 4.06 -14.23
N VAL A 131 -16.01 4.81 -13.81
CA VAL A 131 -14.62 4.64 -14.27
C VAL A 131 -14.04 3.31 -13.75
N ILE A 132 -14.29 2.97 -12.50
CA ILE A 132 -13.88 1.67 -11.92
C ILE A 132 -14.54 0.52 -12.69
N ALA A 133 -15.85 0.60 -12.94
CA ALA A 133 -16.58 -0.42 -13.68
C ALA A 133 -16.02 -0.59 -15.11
N ALA A 134 -15.78 0.51 -15.82
CA ALA A 134 -15.18 0.47 -17.16
C ALA A 134 -13.78 -0.17 -17.16
N ARG A 135 -12.93 0.20 -16.19
CA ARG A 135 -11.57 -0.36 -16.03
C ARG A 135 -11.59 -1.86 -15.69
N LEU A 136 -12.53 -2.30 -14.86
CA LEU A 136 -12.66 -3.71 -14.50
C LEU A 136 -13.25 -4.53 -15.68
N ALA A 137 -14.24 -4.01 -16.39
CA ALA A 137 -14.81 -4.65 -17.57
C ALA A 137 -13.76 -4.85 -18.68
N GLY A 138 -12.86 -3.87 -18.88
CA GLY A 138 -11.76 -3.96 -19.85
C GLY A 138 -10.72 -5.07 -19.56
N ARG A 139 -10.70 -5.65 -18.36
CA ARG A 139 -9.80 -6.76 -17.99
C ARG A 139 -10.33 -8.16 -18.37
N GLY A 140 -11.56 -8.24 -18.90
CA GLY A 140 -12.05 -9.38 -19.66
C GLY A 140 -12.33 -10.69 -18.91
N ARG A 141 -12.54 -10.69 -17.57
CA ARG A 141 -12.83 -11.92 -16.81
C ARG A 141 -13.79 -11.79 -15.61
N GLU A 142 -14.60 -10.74 -15.50
CA GLU A 142 -15.52 -10.57 -14.36
C GLU A 142 -16.92 -10.12 -14.80
N ASP A 143 -17.96 -10.76 -14.26
CA ASP A 143 -19.37 -10.37 -14.45
C ASP A 143 -19.69 -9.10 -13.64
N ALA A 144 -20.58 -8.24 -14.15
CA ALA A 144 -20.91 -6.94 -13.56
C ALA A 144 -21.37 -7.04 -12.10
N ALA A 145 -22.01 -8.14 -11.72
CA ALA A 145 -22.42 -8.43 -10.34
C ALA A 145 -21.24 -8.75 -9.39
N GLU A 146 -20.12 -9.26 -9.90
CA GLU A 146 -18.90 -9.49 -9.11
C GLU A 146 -18.14 -8.17 -8.90
N ILE A 147 -18.10 -7.32 -9.93
CA ILE A 147 -17.56 -5.96 -9.86
C ILE A 147 -18.30 -5.13 -8.80
N GLN A 148 -19.65 -5.12 -8.84
CA GLN A 148 -20.45 -4.37 -7.88
C GLN A 148 -20.23 -4.85 -6.44
N ARG A 149 -20.17 -6.18 -6.21
CA ARG A 149 -19.84 -6.77 -4.90
C ARG A 149 -18.43 -6.44 -4.42
N ARG A 150 -17.47 -6.21 -5.32
CA ARG A 150 -16.12 -5.75 -4.97
C ARG A 150 -16.12 -4.27 -4.60
N MET A 151 -16.96 -3.46 -5.21
CA MET A 151 -17.11 -2.03 -4.88
C MET A 151 -17.79 -1.82 -3.52
N ASP A 152 -18.88 -2.55 -3.24
CA ASP A 152 -19.67 -2.40 -2.01
C ASP A 152 -18.93 -2.87 -0.73
N ARG A 153 -17.92 -3.73 -0.87
CA ARG A 153 -17.11 -4.24 0.25
C ARG A 153 -16.13 -3.22 0.85
N SER A 154 -15.94 -2.06 0.23
CA SER A 154 -14.92 -1.07 0.64
C SER A 154 -15.33 -0.13 1.79
N VAL A 155 -16.53 -0.29 2.37
CA VAL A 155 -17.23 0.79 3.11
C VAL A 155 -17.05 0.74 4.64
N GLY A 156 -16.38 -0.25 5.23
CA GLY A 156 -16.45 -0.47 6.69
C GLY A 156 -15.51 0.33 7.59
N VAL A 157 -14.35 0.82 7.10
CA VAL A 157 -13.28 1.35 7.98
C VAL A 157 -13.07 2.83 7.75
N ARG A 158 -13.22 3.64 8.81
CA ARG A 158 -12.88 5.06 8.79
C ARG A 158 -11.37 5.23 8.74
N LEU A 159 -10.90 5.97 7.72
CA LEU A 159 -9.52 6.38 7.62
C LEU A 159 -9.25 7.59 8.53
N PRO A 160 -8.00 7.84 8.93
CA PRO A 160 -7.62 9.03 9.70
C PRO A 160 -8.08 10.33 9.02
N ALA A 161 -8.39 11.36 9.79
CA ALA A 161 -8.79 12.66 9.24
C ALA A 161 -7.68 13.32 8.40
N SER A 162 -6.43 12.99 8.67
CA SER A 162 -5.24 13.42 7.92
C SER A 162 -5.04 12.69 6.58
N THR A 163 -5.97 11.81 6.18
CA THR A 163 -5.87 11.07 4.92
C THR A 163 -5.90 12.01 3.73
N VAL A 164 -4.87 11.95 2.89
CA VAL A 164 -4.81 12.67 1.62
C VAL A 164 -5.61 11.90 0.59
N ARG A 165 -6.52 12.57 -0.12
CA ARG A 165 -7.32 11.94 -1.18
C ARG A 165 -6.80 12.34 -2.55
N ILE A 166 -6.61 11.37 -3.42
CA ILE A 166 -6.20 11.56 -4.82
C ILE A 166 -7.26 10.95 -5.71
N ASP A 167 -7.88 11.80 -6.55
CA ASP A 167 -8.88 11.35 -7.50
C ASP A 167 -8.24 10.91 -8.82
N ASN A 168 -8.38 9.63 -9.13
CA ASN A 168 -7.91 9.00 -10.36
C ASN A 168 -9.08 8.64 -11.29
N SER A 169 -10.12 9.47 -11.34
CA SER A 169 -11.23 9.35 -12.30
C SER A 169 -10.85 9.82 -13.70
N GLY A 170 -9.95 10.80 -13.79
CA GLY A 170 -9.47 11.39 -15.04
C GLY A 170 -8.23 10.70 -15.61
N ALA A 171 -7.39 11.50 -16.28
CA ALA A 171 -6.10 11.06 -16.80
C ALA A 171 -5.14 10.66 -15.66
N LEU A 172 -4.40 9.57 -15.85
CA LEU A 172 -3.48 9.03 -14.84
C LEU A 172 -2.44 10.06 -14.42
N GLU A 173 -2.01 10.91 -15.36
CA GLU A 173 -1.02 11.95 -15.16
C GLU A 173 -1.46 12.95 -14.09
N VAL A 174 -2.75 13.26 -14.00
CA VAL A 174 -3.27 14.22 -13.00
C VAL A 174 -3.12 13.64 -11.59
N ALA A 175 -3.59 12.42 -11.38
CA ALA A 175 -3.45 11.72 -10.11
C ALA A 175 -1.98 11.42 -9.77
N GLY A 176 -1.20 11.07 -10.79
CA GLY A 176 0.22 10.77 -10.69
C GLY A 176 1.05 11.98 -10.26
N GLU A 177 0.85 13.15 -10.88
CA GLU A 177 1.55 14.38 -10.49
C GLU A 177 1.12 14.88 -9.11
N GLN A 178 -0.14 14.71 -8.71
CA GLN A 178 -0.58 14.99 -7.33
C GLN A 178 0.17 14.10 -6.32
N PHE A 179 0.29 12.80 -6.62
CA PHE A 179 1.01 11.88 -5.75
C PHE A 179 2.51 12.20 -5.70
N VAL A 180 3.13 12.49 -6.85
CA VAL A 180 4.54 12.91 -6.92
C VAL A 180 4.79 14.21 -6.14
N GLY A 181 3.88 15.19 -6.23
CA GLY A 181 3.95 16.43 -5.46
C GLY A 181 3.98 16.16 -3.96
N LEU A 182 3.05 15.34 -3.47
CA LEU A 182 3.03 14.91 -2.07
C LEU A 182 4.36 14.25 -1.65
N LEU A 183 4.85 13.30 -2.45
CA LEU A 183 6.10 12.58 -2.12
C LEU A 183 7.30 13.52 -2.10
N ARG A 184 7.38 14.49 -3.02
CA ARG A 184 8.43 15.53 -3.01
C ARG A 184 8.39 16.41 -1.77
N ASP A 185 7.19 16.76 -1.31
CA ASP A 185 7.05 17.53 -0.08
C ASP A 185 7.53 16.72 1.12
N LEU A 186 7.19 15.42 1.19
CA LEU A 186 7.68 14.52 2.23
C LEU A 186 9.20 14.36 2.21
N LEU A 187 9.82 14.26 1.03
CA LEU A 187 11.28 14.21 0.87
C LEU A 187 12.00 15.49 1.33
N ARG A 188 11.27 16.62 1.41
CA ARG A 188 11.80 17.91 1.87
C ARG A 188 11.58 18.16 3.35
N LEU A 189 10.73 17.37 4.01
CA LEU A 189 10.52 17.50 5.45
C LEU A 189 11.82 17.11 6.17
N PRO A 190 12.32 17.96 7.07
CA PRO A 190 13.48 17.59 7.88
C PRO A 190 13.13 16.36 8.72
N ALA A 191 14.10 15.45 8.79
CA ALA A 191 14.14 14.32 9.70
C ALA A 191 14.01 14.79 11.16
N GLY A 192 12.78 14.89 11.67
CA GLY A 192 12.49 15.19 13.07
C GLY A 192 12.31 16.68 13.39
N GLY A 193 11.16 16.99 13.99
CA GLY A 193 10.92 18.15 14.83
C GLY A 193 10.42 17.67 16.18
#